data_AF-A0A437J2Q0-F1
#
_entry.id   AF-A0A437J2Q0-F1
#
_cell.length_a   1.000
_cell.length_b   1.000
_cell.length_c   1.000
_cell.angle_alpha   90.00
_cell.angle_beta   90.00
_cell.angle_gamma   90.00
#
_symmetry.space_group_name_H-M   'P 1'
#
loop_
_entity.id
_entity.type
_entity.pdbx_description
1 polymer ?
#
loop_
_entity_poly.entity_id
_entity_poly.type
_entity_poly.pdbx_seq_one_letter_code
_entity_poly.pdbx_strand_id
1 'polypeptide(L)' 'MELLEQVESYLARTRMPPSRFGRLALGDPRLVGDLRSGRRLRPGTQDQLEQYLAHEIERIEGGGKKTAAPHAS' A
#
# COMPACT_ATOMS: atom_id res chain seq x y z
N MET A 1 -9.67 11.66 1.19
CA MET A 1 -8.27 11.52 1.61
C MET A 1 -7.44 11.24 0.38
N GLU A 2 -6.33 11.94 0.24
CA GLU A 2 -5.33 11.68 -0.80
C GLU A 2 -4.70 10.30 -0.60
N LEU A 3 -4.21 9.69 -1.68
CA LEU A 3 -3.61 8.35 -1.64
C LEU A 3 -2.45 8.26 -0.65
N LEU A 4 -1.60 9.29 -0.60
CA LEU A 4 -0.48 9.34 0.34
C LEU A 4 -0.96 9.33 1.80
N GLU A 5 -2.04 10.05 2.13
CA GLU A 5 -2.60 10.05 3.49
C GLU A 5 -3.09 8.66 3.91
N GLN A 6 -3.69 7.90 2.98
CA GLN A 6 -4.12 6.53 3.21
C GLN A 6 -2.93 5.60 3.45
N VAL A 7 -1.87 5.74 2.66
CA VAL A 7 -0.61 5.01 2.86
C VAL A 7 -0.04 5.32 4.25
N GLU A 8 0.10 6.59 4.63
CA GLU A 8 0.64 6.97 5.95
C GLU A 8 -0.19 6.42 7.10
N SER A 9 -1.52 6.51 6.99
CA SER A 9 -2.45 5.96 8.00
C SER A 9 -2.30 4.45 8.16
N TYR A 10 -2.15 3.72 7.04
CA TYR A 10 -1.89 2.28 7.06
C TYR A 10 -0.54 1.95 7.72
N LEU A 11 0.53 2.66 7.36
CA LEU A 11 1.86 2.46 7.94
C LEU A 11 1.86 2.72 9.45
N ALA A 12 1.17 3.78 9.90
CA ALA A 12 1.04 4.11 11.31
C ALA A 12 0.26 3.03 12.09
N ARG A 13 -0.87 2.56 11.54
CA ARG A 13 -1.71 1.50 12.16
C ARG A 13 -0.96 0.18 12.28
N THR A 14 -0.23 -0.22 11.24
CA THR A 14 0.47 -1.52 11.16
C THR A 14 1.88 -1.51 11.72
N ARG A 15 2.45 -0.32 11.95
CA ARG A 15 3.88 -0.10 12.19
C ARG A 15 4.77 -0.73 11.10
N MET A 16 4.27 -0.80 9.87
CA MET A 16 5.03 -1.35 8.75
C MET A 16 6.10 -0.35 8.28
N PRO A 17 7.35 -0.78 8.04
CA PRO A 17 8.35 0.08 7.41
C PRO A 17 7.91 0.50 5.99
N PRO A 18 8.07 1.77 5.58
CA PRO A 18 7.67 2.26 4.26
C PRO A 18 8.29 1.48 3.10
N SER A 19 9.56 1.05 3.25
CA SER A 19 10.27 0.27 2.24
C SER A 19 9.72 -1.16 2.10
N ARG A 20 9.23 -1.75 3.19
CA ARG A 20 8.55 -3.04 3.17
C ARG A 20 7.21 -2.92 2.46
N PHE A 21 6.43 -1.89 2.79
CA PHE A 21 5.16 -1.62 2.12
C PHE A 21 5.35 -1.48 0.61
N GLY A 22 6.27 -0.63 0.16
CA GLY A 22 6.50 -0.42 -1.26
C GLY A 22 6.90 -1.69 -2.01
N ARG A 23 7.71 -2.55 -1.38
CA ARG A 23 8.06 -3.87 -1.92
C ARG A 23 6.86 -4.80 -2.04
N LEU A 24 5.96 -4.80 -1.06
CA LEU A 24 4.76 -5.65 -1.07
C LEU A 24 3.68 -5.14 -2.02
N ALA A 25 3.50 -3.83 -2.12
CA ALA A 25 2.44 -3.22 -2.92
C ALA A 25 2.78 -3.22 -4.42
N LEU A 26 4.01 -2.84 -4.79
CA LEU A 26 4.41 -2.60 -6.18
C LEU A 26 5.82 -3.08 -6.53
N GLY A 27 6.51 -3.80 -5.62
CA GLY A 27 7.90 -4.20 -5.81
C GLY A 27 8.93 -3.08 -5.69
N ASP A 28 8.51 -1.88 -5.26
CA ASP A 28 9.36 -0.67 -5.22
C ASP A 28 9.61 -0.21 -3.76
N PRO A 29 10.79 -0.46 -3.16
CA PRO A 29 11.07 -0.03 -1.80
C PRO A 29 11.21 1.49 -1.63
N ARG A 30 11.27 2.28 -2.71
CA ARG A 30 11.34 3.75 -2.67
C ARG A 30 9.97 4.40 -2.78
N LEU A 31 8.93 3.64 -3.13
CA LEU A 31 7.57 4.12 -3.42
C LEU A 31 7.10 5.23 -2.47
N VAL A 32 7.06 4.95 -1.16
CA VAL A 32 6.53 5.91 -0.17
C VAL A 32 7.42 7.15 -0.05
N GLY A 33 8.74 6.99 -0.11
CA GLY A 33 9.69 8.11 -0.08
C GLY A 33 9.52 9.03 -1.29
N ASP A 34 9.30 8.45 -2.46
CA ASP A 34 9.05 9.21 -3.68
C ASP A 34 7.68 9.90 -3.65
N LEU A 35 6.63 9.21 -3.17
CA LEU A 35 5.30 9.81 -3.00
C LEU A 35 5.35 11.02 -2.05
N ARG A 36 6.07 10.91 -0.92
CA ARG A 36 6.33 12.03 -0.01
C ARG A 36 7.08 13.18 -0.68
N SER A 37 7.96 12.85 -1.63
CA SER A 37 8.69 13.83 -2.43
C SER A 37 7.87 14.41 -3.58
N GLY A 38 6.60 14.02 -3.73
CA GLY A 38 5.68 14.55 -4.76
C GLY A 38 5.66 13.75 -6.07
N ARG A 39 6.20 12.53 -6.11
CA ARG A 39 6.07 11.63 -7.27
C ARG A 39 4.60 11.41 -7.58
N ARG A 40 4.24 11.55 -8.86
CA ARG A 40 2.93 11.15 -9.37
C ARG A 40 3.03 9.75 -9.96
N LEU A 41 2.13 8.86 -9.54
CA LEU A 41 2.01 7.53 -10.12
C LEU A 41 1.28 7.62 -11.46
N ARG A 42 1.57 6.67 -12.35
CA ARG A 42 0.78 6.48 -13.56
C ARG A 42 -0.59 5.92 -13.15
N PRO A 43 -1.69 6.22 -13.87
CA PRO A 43 -3.02 5.78 -13.48
C PRO A 43 -3.13 4.28 -13.15
N GLY A 44 -2.52 3.40 -13.95
CA GLY A 44 -2.53 1.96 -13.66
C GLY A 44 -1.75 1.54 -12.41
N THR A 45 -0.65 2.24 -12.10
CA THR A 45 0.12 1.98 -10.88
C THR A 45 -0.59 2.51 -9.64
N GLN A 46 -1.32 3.62 -9.80
CA GLN A 46 -2.17 4.17 -8.76
C GLN A 46 -3.32 3.21 -8.42
N ASP A 47 -4.03 2.69 -9.42
CA ASP A 47 -5.10 1.71 -9.26
C ASP A 47 -4.62 0.44 -8.53
N GLN A 48 -3.46 -0.10 -8.91
CA GLN A 48 -2.84 -1.23 -8.21
C GLN A 48 -2.55 -0.92 -6.73
N LEU A 49 -2.05 0.29 -6.43
CA LEU A 49 -1.76 0.68 -5.05
C LEU A 49 -3.04 0.86 -4.22
N GLU A 50 -4.08 1.44 -4.82
CA GLU A 50 -5.40 1.60 -4.19
C GLU A 50 -6.03 0.25 -3.88
N GLN A 51 -6.00 -0.70 -4.82
CA GLN A 51 -6.50 -2.07 -4.61
C GLN A 51 -5.73 -2.80 -3.51
N TYR A 52 -4.40 -2.68 -3.50
CA TYR A 52 -3.57 -3.26 -2.44
C TYR A 52 -3.93 -2.70 -1.06
N LEU A 53 -4.07 -1.37 -0.94
CA LEU A 53 -4.45 -0.72 0.33
C LEU A 53 -5.84 -1.15 0.79
N ALA A 54 -6.82 -1.17 -0.11
CA ALA A 54 -8.19 -1.58 0.22
C ALA A 54 -8.22 -3.01 0.77
N HIS A 55 -7.55 -3.95 0.09
CA HIS A 55 -7.43 -5.33 0.53
C HIS A 55 -6.76 -5.45 1.91
N GLU A 56 -5.70 -4.67 2.15
CA GLU A 56 -4.97 -4.71 3.41
C GLU A 56 -5.74 -4.08 4.57
N ILE A 57 -6.49 -3.00 4.33
CA ILE A 57 -7.37 -2.38 5.33
C ILE A 57 -8.50 -3.36 5.69
N GLU A 58 -9.14 -3.98 4.69
CA GLU A 58 -10.14 -5.02 4.92
C GLU A 58 -9.55 -6.19 5.72
N ARG A 59 -8.32 -6.61 5.44
CA ARG A 59 -7.63 -7.67 6.19
C ARG A 59 -7.40 -7.31 7.66
N ILE A 60 -7.09 -6.05 7.95
CA ILE A 60 -6.86 -5.55 9.32
C ILE A 60 -8.18 -5.42 10.08
N GLU A 61 -9.22 -4.92 9.41
CA GLU A 61 -10.53 -4.64 10.03
C GLU A 61 -11.41 -5.90 10.14
N GLY A 62 -11.29 -6.80 9.17
CA GLY A 62 -12.09 -8.02 9.04
C GLY A 62 -11.59 -9.23 9.81
N GLY A 63 -10.51 -9.10 10.61
CA GLY A 63 -10.04 -10.07 11.60
C GLY A 63 -10.45 -11.54 11.39
N GLY A 64 -9.87 -12.24 10.40
CA GLY A 64 -9.87 -13.72 10.43
C GLY A 64 -10.26 -14.51 9.18
N LYS A 65 -10.42 -13.94 7.98
CA LYS A 65 -10.40 -14.76 6.75
C LYS A 65 -9.05 -14.64 6.05
N LYS A 66 -8.36 -15.78 5.92
CA LYS A 66 -7.14 -15.93 5.09
C LYS A 66 -7.50 -15.60 3.63
N THR A 67 -7.33 -14.36 3.21
CA THR A 67 -7.24 -14.03 1.79
C THR A 67 -5.76 -14.01 1.41
N ALA A 68 -5.43 -14.87 0.45
CA ALA A 68 -4.11 -14.99 -0.13
C ALA A 68 -3.70 -13.64 -0.74
N ALA A 69 -2.47 -13.22 -0.50
CA ALA A 69 -1.89 -12.04 -1.16
C ALA A 69 -2.10 -12.17 -2.68
N PRO A 70 -2.79 -11.23 -3.35
CA PRO A 70 -2.80 -11.21 -4.78
C PRO A 70 -1.44 -10.65 -5.24
N HIS A 71 -0.84 -11.35 -6.19
CA HIS A 71 0.29 -10.90 -7.01
C HIS A 71 1.70 -11.05 -6.42
N ALA A 72 2.15 -12.30 -6.39
CA ALA A 72 3.49 -12.62 -6.88
C ALA A 72 3.32 -13.47 -8.13
N SER A 73 3.58 -12.88 -9.30
CA SER A 73 3.78 -13.63 -10.55
C SER A 73 5.08 -14.42 -10.52
#